data_AF-A0A0K3BRI4-F1
#
_entry.id   AF-A0A0K3BRI4-F1
#
_cell.length_a   1.000
_cell.length_b   1.000
_cell.length_c   1.000
_cell.angle_alpha   90.00
_cell.angle_beta   90.00
_cell.angle_gamma   90.00
#
_symmetry.space_group_name_H-M   'P 1'
#
loop_
_entity.id
_entity.type
_entity.pdbx_description
1 polymer ?
#
loop_
_entity_poly.entity_id
_entity_poly.type
_entity_poly.pdbx_seq_one_letter_code
_entity_poly.pdbx_strand_id
1 'polypeptide(L)'
;MTHRYVMSVDQGTTSTRCILFDARGRLVSVVQREHQQHFPRPGWVEHDATEIWRNLARLMPEALAQAGASAEQVVGLGIANQRETTVLWDRRTGAPIGRAIVWQDTRTDRMVEQMAREPGAKRVRELCGLPLASYFSAPKIRWLLDQTPGLQERAARGEVLFGTTESWLIWNLTGGLHITDVTNASRTMLMNLRTLSWDKDLLEFFDIPRAMLPEIRSSTEVYGTTTTAVPGIRIAAALGDQQAALFGQTCFAPGEAKCTYGTGSFLLLNTGQTPVLSTHGMLTTVGFKIGDEPAVYALEGSIAVTGSLVQWFRDGLELIGSAPEIETLARTVQDNGGCYIVPAFSGLFAPHWHSEARGVIAGLTSYITKGHLARAVLEATGWQTREVVDAMNADSGLALSTLKVDGGMTADNLLMQFIADVLDVPVVRPMVAETVSLGAAYAAGLSVGYWPDLEGLRRNWHRAGQWLPAMTPARRDSEYANWRQAVELTFGWMRPAEPSRPPGTDVVEVILDDHRRIENLLRDLRNEDADQAAVRRELVSHLSAHLAATERILHTHTDIDMDMDMDDVENAVQAHIRDEESTLLNDLRRSLSSSDRTALGRAFTAERGKHLAAQRSP
;
A
#
# COMPACT_ATOMS: atom_id res chain seq x y z
N MET A 1 23.83 17.11 38.40
CA MET A 1 23.25 15.90 37.77
C MET A 1 23.55 15.99 36.29
N THR A 2 24.14 14.97 35.68
CA THR A 2 24.33 14.95 34.21
C THR A 2 22.97 14.82 33.53
N HIS A 3 22.65 15.73 32.62
CA HIS A 3 21.43 15.65 31.83
C HIS A 3 21.47 14.39 30.96
N ARG A 4 20.36 13.65 30.92
CA ARG A 4 20.19 12.43 30.13
C ARG A 4 19.07 12.63 29.11
N TYR A 5 19.16 11.91 28.00
CA TYR A 5 18.27 12.07 26.85
C TYR A 5 17.83 10.73 26.30
N VAL A 6 16.69 10.70 25.63
CA VAL A 6 16.31 9.59 24.75
C VAL A 6 16.44 10.07 23.32
N MET A 7 17.07 9.28 22.47
CA MET A 7 17.17 9.56 21.04
C MET A 7 16.02 8.86 20.30
N SER A 8 15.43 9.54 19.34
CA SER A 8 14.48 8.97 18.40
C SER A 8 14.99 9.14 16.98
N VAL A 9 14.79 8.13 16.17
CA VAL A 9 14.90 8.19 14.71
C VAL A 9 13.51 8.02 14.13
N ASP A 10 13.10 8.95 13.27
CA ASP A 10 11.88 8.86 12.48
C ASP A 10 12.29 8.81 10.99
N GLN A 11 12.30 7.61 10.42
CA GLN A 11 12.56 7.40 9.01
C GLN A 11 11.23 7.47 8.26
N GLY A 12 10.80 8.66 7.87
CA GLY A 12 9.57 8.84 7.09
C GLY A 12 9.76 8.59 5.58
N THR A 13 8.68 8.72 4.81
CA THR A 13 8.69 8.52 3.35
C THR A 13 9.56 9.54 2.60
N THR A 14 9.58 10.80 3.04
CA THR A 14 10.29 11.89 2.33
C THR A 14 11.59 12.29 3.00
N SER A 15 11.69 12.08 4.32
CA SER A 15 12.83 12.53 5.10
C SER A 15 13.13 11.61 6.27
N THR A 16 14.37 11.67 6.76
CA THR A 16 14.80 11.03 8.00
C THR A 16 15.05 12.12 9.03
N ARG A 17 14.55 11.92 10.25
CA ARG A 17 14.75 12.82 11.39
C ARG A 17 15.48 12.10 12.51
N CYS A 18 16.32 12.82 13.23
CA CYS A 18 16.89 12.38 14.50
C CYS A 18 16.63 13.44 15.56
N ILE A 19 16.07 13.04 16.69
CA ILE A 19 15.56 13.94 17.72
C ILE A 19 16.03 13.48 19.10
N LEU A 20 16.45 14.42 19.95
CA LEU A 20 16.68 14.15 21.37
C LEU A 20 15.55 14.70 22.22
N PHE A 21 15.08 13.90 23.17
CA PHE A 21 14.07 14.27 24.16
C PHE A 21 14.63 14.24 25.57
N ASP A 22 14.23 15.20 26.40
CA ASP A 22 14.55 15.22 27.83
C ASP A 22 13.57 14.38 28.68
N ALA A 23 13.77 14.37 30.01
CA ALA A 23 12.94 13.61 30.95
C ALA A 23 11.45 14.00 30.96
N ARG A 24 11.13 15.22 30.51
CA ARG A 24 9.77 15.75 30.42
C ARG A 24 9.15 15.52 29.04
N GLY A 25 9.81 14.77 28.16
CA GLY A 25 9.36 14.55 26.77
C GLY A 25 9.48 15.81 25.90
N ARG A 26 10.30 16.80 26.29
CA ARG A 26 10.51 18.02 25.51
C ARG A 26 11.60 17.79 24.47
N LEU A 27 11.39 18.35 23.28
CA LEU A 27 12.36 18.35 22.19
C LEU A 27 13.58 19.20 22.58
N VAL A 28 14.77 18.61 22.50
CA VAL A 28 16.06 19.25 22.83
C VAL A 28 16.84 19.59 21.56
N SER A 29 16.88 18.68 20.60
CA SER A 29 17.43 18.90 19.26
C SER A 29 16.61 18.16 18.23
N VAL A 30 16.59 18.68 17.01
CA VAL A 30 15.94 18.08 15.85
C VAL A 30 16.78 18.37 14.62
N VAL A 31 17.19 17.31 13.96
CA VAL A 31 17.88 17.37 12.66
C VAL A 31 17.11 16.52 11.68
N GLN A 32 17.02 16.99 10.44
CA GLN A 32 16.24 16.35 9.39
C GLN A 32 17.00 16.39 8.07
N ARG A 33 16.88 15.32 7.28
CA ARG A 33 17.37 15.31 5.90
C ARG A 33 16.41 14.58 4.98
N GLU A 34 16.08 15.21 3.87
CA GLU A 34 15.30 14.58 2.80
C GLU A 34 16.15 13.54 2.06
N HIS A 35 15.47 12.54 1.48
CA HIS A 35 16.07 11.58 0.55
C HIS A 35 15.29 11.55 -0.75
N GLN A 36 15.97 11.18 -1.83
CA GLN A 36 15.42 11.25 -3.17
C GLN A 36 14.25 10.26 -3.33
N GLN A 37 13.14 10.78 -3.88
CA GLN A 37 12.02 9.97 -4.35
C GLN A 37 12.28 9.56 -5.79
N HIS A 38 12.33 8.25 -6.08
CA HIS A 38 12.56 7.74 -7.43
C HIS A 38 11.25 7.25 -8.06
N PHE A 39 10.92 7.79 -9.24
CA PHE A 39 9.73 7.44 -10.02
C PHE A 39 10.14 6.91 -11.40
N PRO A 40 10.68 5.68 -11.50
CA PRO A 40 11.21 5.16 -12.77
C PRO A 40 10.13 4.97 -13.84
N ARG A 41 8.88 4.73 -13.41
CA ARG A 41 7.68 4.56 -14.25
C ARG A 41 6.44 5.06 -13.50
N PRO A 42 5.34 5.38 -14.19
CA PRO A 42 4.07 5.68 -13.53
C PRO A 42 3.66 4.58 -12.54
N GLY A 43 3.25 4.98 -11.34
CA GLY A 43 2.88 4.06 -10.24
C GLY A 43 4.06 3.42 -9.50
N TRP A 44 5.29 3.59 -10.00
CA TRP A 44 6.48 3.03 -9.34
C TRP A 44 7.10 4.08 -8.43
N VAL A 45 7.38 3.68 -7.19
CA VAL A 45 7.96 4.54 -6.15
C VAL A 45 9.07 3.76 -5.45
N GLU A 46 10.28 4.30 -5.53
CA GLU A 46 11.50 3.65 -5.06
C GLU A 46 12.35 4.58 -4.18
N HIS A 47 13.07 3.99 -3.23
CA HIS A 47 14.08 4.69 -2.41
C HIS A 47 15.45 4.03 -2.51
N ASP A 48 16.50 4.84 -2.32
CA ASP A 48 17.84 4.36 -2.07
C ASP A 48 18.03 4.00 -0.58
N ALA A 49 18.04 2.71 -0.26
CA ALA A 49 18.31 2.24 1.11
C ALA A 49 19.69 2.69 1.63
N THR A 50 20.68 2.85 0.75
CA THR A 50 22.02 3.35 1.10
C THR A 50 22.01 4.86 1.35
N GLU A 51 21.17 5.63 0.65
CA GLU A 51 20.96 7.06 0.98
C GLU A 51 20.27 7.22 2.33
N ILE A 52 19.20 6.45 2.59
CA ILE A 52 18.51 6.45 3.89
C ILE A 52 19.50 6.17 5.02
N TRP A 53 20.34 5.14 4.86
CA TRP A 53 21.38 4.83 5.84
C TRP A 53 22.41 5.95 6.00
N ARG A 54 22.95 6.48 4.89
CA ARG A 54 23.92 7.59 4.93
C ARG A 54 23.35 8.85 5.58
N ASN A 55 22.07 9.12 5.38
CA ASN A 55 21.38 10.23 6.02
C ASN A 55 21.33 10.01 7.53
N LEU A 56 20.86 8.86 8.00
CA LEU A 56 20.84 8.56 9.43
C LEU A 56 22.23 8.63 10.08
N ALA A 57 23.23 8.04 9.43
CA ALA A 57 24.61 8.02 9.94
C ALA A 57 25.21 9.43 10.13
N ARG A 58 24.73 10.42 9.38
CA ARG A 58 25.11 11.83 9.54
C ARG A 58 24.26 12.55 10.60
N LEU A 59 22.96 12.25 10.66
CA LEU A 59 22.02 12.93 11.55
C LEU A 59 22.25 12.59 13.02
N MET A 60 22.61 11.36 13.37
CA MET A 60 22.84 10.99 14.77
C MET A 60 23.93 11.84 15.48
N PRO A 61 25.16 11.98 14.93
CA PRO A 61 26.16 12.85 15.53
C PRO A 61 25.78 14.33 15.47
N GLU A 62 25.06 14.77 14.44
CA GLU A 62 24.56 16.14 14.32
C GLU A 62 23.56 16.48 15.42
N ALA A 63 22.61 15.57 15.71
CA ALA A 63 21.61 15.73 16.77
C ALA A 63 22.25 15.86 18.15
N LEU A 64 23.31 15.07 18.40
CA LEU A 64 24.10 15.12 19.63
C LEU A 64 24.87 16.44 19.76
N ALA A 65 25.54 16.86 18.67
CA ALA A 65 26.28 18.12 18.65
C ALA A 65 25.36 19.32 18.89
N GLN A 66 24.17 19.35 18.27
CA GLN A 66 23.17 20.40 18.49
C GLN A 66 22.65 20.43 19.94
N ALA A 67 22.51 19.27 20.58
CA ALA A 67 22.11 19.17 21.98
C ALA A 67 23.25 19.45 22.99
N GLY A 68 24.51 19.54 22.52
CA GLY A 68 25.67 19.57 23.40
C GLY A 68 25.81 18.31 24.27
N ALA A 69 25.36 17.16 23.74
CA ALA A 69 25.31 15.89 24.46
C ALA A 69 26.33 14.88 23.91
N SER A 70 26.83 14.00 24.78
CA SER A 70 27.61 12.82 24.38
C SER A 70 26.74 11.58 24.24
N ALA A 71 27.27 10.52 23.62
CA ALA A 71 26.56 9.26 23.45
C ALA A 71 26.18 8.62 24.79
N GLU A 72 27.02 8.75 25.82
CA GLU A 72 26.78 8.21 27.17
C GLU A 72 25.61 8.88 27.90
N GLN A 73 25.20 10.07 27.44
CA GLN A 73 24.02 10.76 27.96
C GLN A 73 22.72 10.25 27.31
N VAL A 74 22.80 9.48 26.22
CA VAL A 74 21.64 8.86 25.57
C VAL A 74 21.32 7.53 26.24
N VAL A 75 20.20 7.47 26.95
CA VAL A 75 19.83 6.27 27.72
C VAL A 75 19.27 5.16 26.85
N GLY A 76 18.72 5.51 25.68
CA GLY A 76 18.17 4.58 24.70
C GLY A 76 17.83 5.28 23.37
N LEU A 77 17.76 4.48 22.32
CA LEU A 77 17.36 4.86 20.96
C LEU A 77 16.07 4.12 20.58
N GLY A 78 15.05 4.88 20.17
CA GLY A 78 13.83 4.36 19.55
C GLY A 78 13.79 4.63 18.05
N ILE A 79 13.35 3.66 17.27
CA ILE A 79 13.24 3.78 15.80
C ILE A 79 11.77 3.74 15.41
N ALA A 80 11.31 4.77 14.70
CA ALA A 80 10.09 4.76 13.93
C ALA A 80 10.41 4.82 12.43
N ASN A 81 9.59 4.17 11.62
CA ASN A 81 9.82 4.08 10.18
C ASN A 81 8.53 4.10 9.37
N GLN A 82 8.63 4.57 8.13
CA GLN A 82 7.62 4.34 7.11
C GLN A 82 7.39 2.84 6.99
N ARG A 83 6.13 2.43 7.09
CA ARG A 83 5.76 1.04 7.03
C ARG A 83 5.70 0.54 5.59
N GLU A 84 5.58 -0.78 5.52
CA GLU A 84 5.52 -1.66 4.34
C GLU A 84 6.72 -1.65 3.39
N THR A 85 7.46 -0.54 3.29
CA THR A 85 8.60 -0.37 2.37
C THR A 85 9.61 -1.50 2.51
N THR A 86 9.86 -2.19 1.39
CA THR A 86 10.59 -3.46 1.33
C THR A 86 12.03 -3.24 0.88
N VAL A 87 12.99 -3.71 1.69
CA VAL A 87 14.42 -3.75 1.34
C VAL A 87 14.90 -5.19 1.30
N LEU A 88 15.58 -5.58 0.22
CA LEU A 88 16.35 -6.82 0.15
C LEU A 88 17.85 -6.50 0.09
N TRP A 89 18.67 -7.19 0.86
CA TRP A 89 20.12 -7.03 0.82
C TRP A 89 20.88 -8.35 0.96
N ASP A 90 22.10 -8.38 0.47
CA ASP A 90 22.99 -9.54 0.59
C ASP A 90 23.53 -9.62 2.03
N ARG A 91 23.35 -10.78 2.68
CA ARG A 91 23.70 -11.01 4.09
C ARG A 91 25.19 -10.78 4.38
N ARG A 92 26.05 -11.13 3.44
CA ARG A 92 27.50 -11.15 3.64
C ARG A 92 28.11 -9.78 3.40
N THR A 93 27.69 -9.11 2.34
CA THR A 93 28.24 -7.82 1.91
C THR A 93 27.52 -6.63 2.53
N GLY A 94 26.27 -6.80 2.97
CA GLY A 94 25.41 -5.71 3.41
C GLY A 94 24.87 -4.84 2.29
N ALA A 95 25.17 -5.15 1.03
CA ALA A 95 24.74 -4.34 -0.11
C ALA A 95 23.26 -4.61 -0.43
N PRO A 96 22.43 -3.57 -0.62
CA PRO A 96 21.09 -3.74 -1.16
C PRO A 96 21.12 -4.44 -2.53
N ILE A 97 20.20 -5.39 -2.74
CA ILE A 97 20.05 -6.09 -4.03
C ILE A 97 19.57 -5.12 -5.12
N GLY A 98 18.75 -4.15 -4.73
CA GLY A 98 18.23 -3.10 -5.58
C GLY A 98 17.67 -1.95 -4.76
N ARG A 99 16.90 -1.07 -5.40
CA ARG A 99 16.15 -0.01 -4.71
C ARG A 99 15.10 -0.63 -3.77
N ALA A 100 14.84 0.06 -2.67
CA ALA A 100 13.71 -0.28 -1.81
C ALA A 100 12.40 0.03 -2.55
N ILE A 101 11.44 -0.89 -2.51
CA ILE A 101 10.11 -0.65 -3.10
C ILE A 101 9.22 -0.05 -2.01
N VAL A 102 8.74 1.17 -2.25
CA VAL A 102 8.00 1.97 -1.27
C VAL A 102 6.56 1.48 -1.14
N TRP A 103 5.92 1.76 -0.01
CA TRP A 103 4.52 1.41 0.25
C TRP A 103 3.54 1.98 -0.77
N GLN A 104 3.83 3.16 -1.34
CA GLN A 104 3.02 3.82 -2.37
C GLN A 104 3.09 3.14 -3.75
N ASP A 105 4.05 2.22 -3.93
CA ASP A 105 4.31 1.59 -5.22
C ASP A 105 3.20 0.59 -5.60
N THR A 106 2.67 0.75 -6.81
CA THR A 106 1.56 -0.05 -7.36
C THR A 106 2.00 -1.07 -8.40
N ARG A 107 3.31 -1.32 -8.58
CA ARG A 107 3.82 -2.23 -9.63
C ARG A 107 3.31 -3.66 -9.47
N THR A 108 2.89 -4.04 -8.27
CA THR A 108 2.39 -5.37 -7.94
C THR A 108 0.87 -5.49 -8.05
N ASP A 109 0.14 -4.48 -8.54
CA ASP A 109 -1.34 -4.53 -8.66
C ASP A 109 -1.83 -5.74 -9.45
N ARG A 110 -1.27 -5.96 -10.66
CA ARG A 110 -1.64 -7.12 -11.49
C ARG A 110 -1.32 -8.46 -10.81
N MET A 111 -0.20 -8.52 -10.08
CA MET A 111 0.19 -9.72 -9.33
C MET A 111 -0.81 -9.98 -8.20
N VAL A 112 -1.23 -8.94 -7.49
CA VAL A 112 -2.23 -9.00 -6.42
C VAL A 112 -3.61 -9.40 -6.97
N GLU A 113 -4.02 -8.88 -8.12
CA GLU A 113 -5.26 -9.27 -8.81
C GLU A 113 -5.28 -10.76 -9.19
N GLN A 114 -4.13 -11.29 -9.60
CA GLN A 114 -3.95 -12.72 -9.88
C GLN A 114 -4.00 -13.53 -8.59
N MET A 115 -3.23 -13.14 -7.57
CA MET A 115 -3.23 -13.78 -6.25
C MET A 115 -4.62 -13.81 -5.61
N ALA A 116 -5.45 -12.78 -5.82
CA ALA A 116 -6.81 -12.73 -5.31
C ALA A 116 -7.74 -13.82 -5.87
N ARG A 117 -7.36 -14.45 -7.00
CA ARG A 117 -8.10 -15.55 -7.65
C ARG A 117 -7.57 -16.93 -7.25
N GLU A 118 -6.41 -17.00 -6.61
CA GLU A 118 -5.78 -18.25 -6.20
C GLU A 118 -6.50 -18.90 -5.00
N PRO A 119 -6.50 -20.24 -4.91
CA PRO A 119 -6.92 -20.94 -3.70
C PRO A 119 -6.15 -20.43 -2.48
N GLY A 120 -6.85 -20.15 -1.39
CA GLY A 120 -6.23 -19.65 -0.15
C GLY A 120 -6.17 -18.12 -0.01
N ALA A 121 -6.50 -17.35 -1.06
CA ALA A 121 -6.52 -15.87 -0.98
C ALA A 121 -7.35 -15.31 0.19
N LYS A 122 -8.48 -15.94 0.52
CA LYS A 122 -9.33 -15.54 1.65
C LYS A 122 -8.66 -15.75 3.01
N ARG A 123 -7.85 -16.81 3.14
CA ARG A 123 -7.13 -17.19 4.36
C ARG A 123 -6.09 -16.14 4.75
N VAL A 124 -5.52 -15.45 3.76
CA VAL A 124 -4.52 -14.39 3.98
C VAL A 124 -5.04 -13.35 4.98
N ARG A 125 -6.24 -12.81 4.75
CA ARG A 125 -6.85 -11.83 5.66
C ARG A 125 -7.18 -12.41 7.04
N GLU A 126 -7.60 -13.67 7.10
CA GLU A 126 -7.92 -14.34 8.38
C GLU A 126 -6.69 -14.49 9.27
N LEU A 127 -5.51 -14.72 8.67
CA LEU A 127 -4.25 -14.94 9.39
C LEU A 127 -3.54 -13.62 9.73
N CYS A 128 -3.42 -12.70 8.77
CA CYS A 128 -2.63 -11.48 8.94
C CYS A 128 -3.45 -10.20 9.16
N GLY A 129 -4.78 -10.24 9.02
CA GLY A 129 -5.65 -9.08 9.24
C GLY A 129 -5.67 -8.06 8.09
N LEU A 130 -4.99 -8.35 6.98
CA LEU A 130 -4.80 -7.43 5.85
C LEU A 130 -5.48 -7.95 4.57
N PRO A 131 -6.05 -7.08 3.72
CA PRO A 131 -6.48 -7.46 2.39
C PRO A 131 -5.28 -7.70 1.46
N LEU A 132 -5.48 -8.44 0.37
CA LEU A 132 -4.51 -8.50 -0.72
C LEU A 132 -4.46 -7.13 -1.43
N ALA A 133 -3.33 -6.44 -1.31
CA ALA A 133 -3.09 -5.12 -1.89
C ALA A 133 -1.60 -4.93 -2.21
N SER A 134 -1.28 -4.07 -3.18
CA SER A 134 0.10 -3.68 -3.51
C SER A 134 0.77 -2.85 -2.42
N TYR A 135 0.01 -2.36 -1.44
CA TYR A 135 0.48 -1.58 -0.31
C TYR A 135 1.53 -2.34 0.53
N PHE A 136 1.32 -3.63 0.77
CA PHE A 136 2.07 -4.41 1.76
C PHE A 136 3.35 -5.07 1.21
N SER A 137 4.20 -5.57 2.11
CA SER A 137 5.54 -6.03 1.75
C SER A 137 5.58 -7.34 0.94
N ALA A 138 4.70 -8.32 1.21
CA ALA A 138 4.80 -9.64 0.59
C ALA A 138 4.77 -9.63 -0.96
N PRO A 139 3.81 -8.96 -1.63
CA PRO A 139 3.85 -8.86 -3.09
C PRO A 139 5.14 -8.18 -3.61
N LYS A 140 5.69 -7.21 -2.88
CA LYS A 140 6.94 -6.53 -3.26
C LYS A 140 8.15 -7.46 -3.16
N ILE A 141 8.19 -8.31 -2.13
CA ILE A 141 9.22 -9.35 -1.98
C ILE A 141 9.13 -10.34 -3.14
N ARG A 142 7.94 -10.90 -3.39
CA ARG A 142 7.70 -11.85 -4.50
C ARG A 142 8.14 -11.27 -5.83
N TRP A 143 7.75 -10.03 -6.12
CA TRP A 143 8.16 -9.32 -7.33
C TRP A 143 9.69 -9.22 -7.45
N LEU A 144 10.40 -8.81 -6.39
CA LEU A 144 11.87 -8.71 -6.43
C LEU A 144 12.56 -10.06 -6.67
N LEU A 145 12.02 -11.13 -6.09
CA LEU A 145 12.50 -12.49 -6.29
C LEU A 145 12.26 -12.97 -7.74
N ASP A 146 11.13 -12.62 -8.35
CA ASP A 146 10.81 -12.96 -9.75
C ASP A 146 11.66 -12.19 -10.77
N GLN A 147 11.97 -10.93 -10.48
CA GLN A 147 12.71 -10.08 -11.43
C GLN A 147 14.21 -10.36 -11.49
N THR A 148 14.78 -11.04 -10.48
CA THR A 148 16.22 -11.23 -10.37
C THR A 148 16.57 -12.72 -10.48
N PRO A 149 17.13 -13.18 -11.62
CA PRO A 149 17.50 -14.58 -11.81
C PRO A 149 18.39 -15.11 -10.68
N GLY A 150 18.04 -16.26 -10.13
CA GLY A 150 18.78 -16.91 -9.04
C GLY A 150 18.53 -16.34 -7.64
N LEU A 151 17.71 -15.29 -7.49
CA LEU A 151 17.50 -14.64 -6.19
C LEU A 151 16.64 -15.49 -5.25
N GLN A 152 15.66 -16.23 -5.77
CA GLN A 152 14.84 -17.19 -5.01
C GLN A 152 15.71 -18.22 -4.29
N GLU A 153 16.63 -18.87 -5.01
CA GLU A 153 17.50 -19.91 -4.47
C GLU A 153 18.49 -19.34 -3.46
N ARG A 154 19.02 -18.13 -3.71
CA ARG A 154 19.89 -17.42 -2.76
C ARG A 154 19.15 -17.06 -1.48
N ALA A 155 17.92 -16.56 -1.58
CA ALA A 155 17.06 -16.27 -0.44
C ALA A 155 16.73 -17.54 0.36
N ALA A 156 16.45 -18.66 -0.32
CA ALA A 156 16.23 -19.95 0.32
C ALA A 156 17.46 -20.49 1.08
N ARG A 157 18.67 -20.17 0.62
CA ARG A 157 19.93 -20.44 1.34
C ARG A 157 20.25 -19.44 2.45
N GLY A 158 19.42 -18.41 2.64
CA GLY A 158 19.64 -17.37 3.65
C GLY A 158 20.76 -16.38 3.28
N GLU A 159 21.15 -16.31 2.01
CA GLU A 159 22.16 -15.37 1.51
C GLU A 159 21.61 -13.97 1.24
N VAL A 160 20.28 -13.87 1.10
CA VAL A 160 19.53 -12.62 0.92
C VAL A 160 18.65 -12.43 2.14
N LEU A 161 18.66 -11.23 2.70
CA LEU A 161 17.81 -10.82 3.81
C LEU A 161 16.73 -9.88 3.32
N PHE A 162 15.56 -9.99 3.95
CA PHE A 162 14.47 -9.03 3.87
C PHE A 162 14.38 -8.22 5.16
N GLY A 163 13.90 -7.01 5.04
CA GLY A 163 13.38 -6.23 6.15
C GLY A 163 12.55 -5.05 5.66
N THR A 164 11.64 -4.61 6.51
CA THR A 164 11.15 -3.23 6.46
C THR A 164 12.26 -2.27 6.91
N THR A 165 12.01 -0.97 6.82
CA THR A 165 13.12 0.01 6.93
C THR A 165 13.77 0.03 8.31
N GLU A 166 13.05 -0.23 9.40
CA GLU A 166 13.64 -0.38 10.73
C GLU A 166 14.61 -1.57 10.82
N SER A 167 14.27 -2.70 10.20
CA SER A 167 15.13 -3.89 10.18
C SER A 167 16.45 -3.56 9.47
N TRP A 168 16.37 -2.81 8.36
CA TRP A 168 17.54 -2.31 7.63
C TRP A 168 18.38 -1.35 8.49
N LEU A 169 17.75 -0.42 9.20
CA LEU A 169 18.44 0.53 10.07
C LEU A 169 19.11 -0.18 11.26
N ILE A 170 18.40 -1.09 11.93
CA ILE A 170 18.95 -1.88 13.05
C ILE A 170 20.13 -2.72 12.57
N TRP A 171 20.03 -3.37 11.41
CA TRP A 171 21.12 -4.15 10.83
C TRP A 171 22.37 -3.30 10.64
N ASN A 172 22.24 -2.11 10.04
CA ASN A 172 23.36 -1.21 9.81
C ASN A 172 23.94 -0.61 11.10
N LEU A 173 23.07 -0.20 12.03
CA LEU A 173 23.46 0.39 13.31
C LEU A 173 24.22 -0.59 14.21
N THR A 174 23.86 -1.87 14.17
CA THR A 174 24.45 -2.91 15.03
C THR A 174 25.57 -3.69 14.34
N GLY A 175 25.71 -3.57 13.02
CA GLY A 175 26.67 -4.34 12.24
C GLY A 175 26.22 -5.77 11.95
N GLY A 176 24.92 -6.06 11.98
CA GLY A 176 24.39 -7.35 11.50
C GLY A 176 23.18 -7.92 12.22
N LEU A 177 22.61 -7.26 13.23
CA LEU A 177 21.43 -7.75 13.94
C LEU A 177 20.21 -7.70 13.01
N HIS A 178 19.62 -8.86 12.72
CA HIS A 178 18.52 -9.01 11.76
C HIS A 178 17.21 -9.32 12.48
N ILE A 179 16.52 -8.26 12.89
CA ILE A 179 15.29 -8.31 13.67
C ILE A 179 14.27 -7.29 13.13
N THR A 180 13.01 -7.50 13.46
CA THR A 180 11.89 -6.57 13.25
C THR A 180 11.00 -6.57 14.50
N ASP A 181 10.21 -5.53 14.71
CA ASP A 181 9.19 -5.56 15.77
C ASP A 181 7.84 -6.09 15.26
N VAL A 182 6.98 -6.53 16.18
CA VAL A 182 5.64 -7.04 15.86
C VAL A 182 4.76 -6.05 15.07
N THR A 183 4.91 -4.73 15.26
CA THR A 183 4.11 -3.75 14.53
C THR A 183 4.49 -3.73 13.06
N ASN A 184 5.78 -3.61 12.73
CA ASN A 184 6.27 -3.70 11.35
C ASN A 184 6.02 -5.07 10.73
N ALA A 185 6.28 -6.17 11.46
CA ALA A 185 6.01 -7.51 10.98
C ALA A 185 4.55 -7.73 10.60
N SER A 186 3.61 -7.15 11.36
CA SER A 186 2.17 -7.21 11.06
C SER A 186 1.78 -6.54 9.74
N ARG A 187 2.65 -5.72 9.15
CA ARG A 187 2.40 -4.99 7.89
C ARG A 187 2.91 -5.72 6.65
N THR A 188 3.54 -6.87 6.84
CA THR A 188 4.20 -7.59 5.74
C THR A 188 3.27 -8.51 4.97
N MET A 189 2.11 -8.86 5.54
CA MET A 189 1.26 -10.01 5.15
C MET A 189 1.86 -11.39 5.39
N LEU A 190 2.95 -11.51 6.15
CA LEU A 190 3.64 -12.78 6.42
C LEU A 190 3.56 -13.22 7.87
N MET A 191 3.15 -12.34 8.77
CA MET A 191 2.97 -12.65 10.19
C MET A 191 1.52 -13.02 10.48
N ASN A 192 1.32 -14.11 11.22
CA ASN A 192 0.02 -14.43 11.80
C ASN A 192 -0.22 -13.58 13.05
N LEU A 193 -1.33 -12.84 13.06
CA LEU A 193 -1.64 -11.91 14.14
C LEU A 193 -1.87 -12.60 15.48
N ARG A 194 -2.30 -13.87 15.51
CA ARG A 194 -2.58 -14.59 16.75
C ARG A 194 -1.32 -15.17 17.38
N THR A 195 -0.41 -15.69 16.55
CA THR A 195 0.82 -16.33 17.02
C THR A 195 1.99 -15.35 17.13
N LEU A 196 1.89 -14.17 16.47
CA LEU A 196 2.95 -13.17 16.36
C LEU A 196 4.25 -13.74 15.77
N SER A 197 4.10 -14.68 14.84
CA SER A 197 5.20 -15.36 14.17
C SER A 197 5.00 -15.38 12.66
N TRP A 198 6.09 -15.48 11.90
CA TRP A 198 6.00 -15.79 10.47
C TRP A 198 5.23 -17.08 10.24
N ASP A 199 4.16 -16.99 9.45
CA ASP A 199 3.17 -18.04 9.27
C ASP A 199 3.50 -18.92 8.07
N LYS A 200 3.43 -20.24 8.24
CA LYS A 200 3.79 -21.17 7.17
C LYS A 200 2.86 -21.04 5.95
N ASP A 201 1.55 -20.92 6.17
CA ASP A 201 0.56 -20.88 5.09
C ASP A 201 0.72 -19.57 4.29
N LEU A 202 0.99 -18.45 4.97
CA LEU A 202 1.28 -17.18 4.31
C LEU A 202 2.57 -17.24 3.49
N LEU A 203 3.65 -17.81 4.04
CA LEU A 203 4.92 -17.96 3.33
C LEU A 203 4.79 -18.86 2.08
N GLU A 204 4.02 -19.94 2.17
CA GLU A 204 3.73 -20.81 1.04
C GLU A 204 2.89 -20.10 -0.02
N PHE A 205 1.85 -19.37 0.38
CA PHE A 205 0.99 -18.62 -0.53
C PHE A 205 1.76 -17.57 -1.35
N PHE A 206 2.71 -16.86 -0.73
CA PHE A 206 3.53 -15.86 -1.41
C PHE A 206 4.84 -16.42 -1.98
N ASP A 207 5.12 -17.72 -1.80
CA ASP A 207 6.39 -18.38 -2.17
C ASP A 207 7.65 -17.66 -1.59
N ILE A 208 7.60 -17.26 -0.32
CA ILE A 208 8.69 -16.50 0.33
C ILE A 208 9.51 -17.41 1.25
N PRO A 209 10.83 -17.58 1.00
CA PRO A 209 11.66 -18.42 1.85
C PRO A 209 11.81 -17.86 3.26
N ARG A 210 11.48 -18.65 4.29
CA ARG A 210 11.59 -18.23 5.71
C ARG A 210 13.00 -17.75 6.09
N ALA A 211 14.05 -18.30 5.46
CA ALA A 211 15.45 -18.02 5.79
C ALA A 211 15.87 -16.55 5.56
N MET A 212 15.13 -15.79 4.75
CA MET A 212 15.40 -14.37 4.51
C MET A 212 14.77 -13.44 5.56
N LEU A 213 13.88 -13.93 6.41
CA LEU A 213 13.05 -13.08 7.28
C LEU A 213 13.77 -12.75 8.60
N PRO A 214 13.59 -11.52 9.14
CA PRO A 214 14.15 -11.13 10.42
C PRO A 214 13.48 -11.88 11.57
N GLU A 215 14.13 -11.98 12.73
CA GLU A 215 13.44 -12.43 13.94
C GLU A 215 12.43 -11.37 14.41
N ILE A 216 11.20 -11.78 14.72
CA ILE A 216 10.16 -10.88 15.25
C ILE A 216 10.37 -10.72 16.77
N ARG A 217 10.45 -9.47 17.23
CA ARG A 217 10.63 -9.06 18.63
C ARG A 217 9.48 -8.17 19.09
N SER A 218 9.39 -7.91 20.39
CA SER A 218 8.46 -6.91 20.91
C SER A 218 8.85 -5.50 20.44
N SER A 219 7.92 -4.56 20.50
CA SER A 219 8.13 -3.15 20.13
C SER A 219 8.98 -2.39 21.14
N THR A 220 9.12 -2.92 22.35
CA THR A 220 9.76 -2.25 23.49
C THR A 220 10.57 -3.25 24.30
N GLU A 221 11.81 -3.47 23.88
CA GLU A 221 12.85 -4.26 24.56
C GLU A 221 14.23 -3.80 24.07
N VAL A 222 15.29 -4.09 24.84
CA VAL A 222 16.66 -3.79 24.39
C VAL A 222 17.11 -4.82 23.37
N TYR A 223 17.20 -4.42 22.10
CA TYR A 223 17.59 -5.27 20.99
C TYR A 223 19.11 -5.49 20.90
N GLY A 224 19.87 -4.42 21.12
CA GLY A 224 21.29 -4.38 20.85
C GLY A 224 21.88 -3.00 21.10
N THR A 225 23.15 -2.84 20.77
CA THR A 225 23.88 -1.58 20.93
C THR A 225 24.43 -1.14 19.59
N THR A 226 24.38 0.15 19.30
CA THR A 226 24.97 0.72 18.09
C THR A 226 26.49 0.49 18.06
N THR A 227 27.00 0.06 16.91
CA THR A 227 28.43 -0.12 16.62
C THR A 227 28.90 0.86 15.54
N THR A 228 27.97 1.43 14.77
CA THR A 228 28.21 2.41 13.71
C THR A 228 27.42 3.71 13.95
N ALA A 229 27.68 4.74 13.15
CA ALA A 229 27.17 6.12 13.27
C ALA A 229 27.55 6.82 14.58
N VAL A 230 27.07 6.32 15.72
CA VAL A 230 27.45 6.72 17.08
C VAL A 230 27.49 5.46 17.95
N PRO A 231 28.66 4.88 18.24
CA PRO A 231 28.77 3.66 19.03
C PRO A 231 28.30 3.81 20.49
N GLY A 232 27.74 2.74 21.06
CA GLY A 232 27.45 2.64 22.50
C GLY A 232 26.02 2.99 22.94
N ILE A 233 25.13 3.35 22.01
CA ILE A 233 23.72 3.67 22.32
C ILE A 233 22.89 2.39 22.24
N ARG A 234 22.07 2.11 23.27
CA ARG A 234 21.17 0.95 23.28
C ARG A 234 19.97 1.21 22.37
N ILE A 235 19.74 0.34 21.39
CA ILE A 235 18.50 0.34 20.59
C ILE A 235 17.45 -0.40 21.42
N ALA A 236 16.42 0.30 21.85
CA ALA A 236 15.49 -0.16 22.89
C ALA A 236 14.00 -0.12 22.49
N ALA A 237 13.71 0.30 21.26
CA ALA A 237 12.38 0.22 20.68
C ALA A 237 12.43 0.35 19.15
N ALA A 238 11.49 -0.32 18.50
CA ALA A 238 11.17 -0.14 17.09
C ALA A 238 9.66 -0.24 16.93
N LEU A 239 9.06 0.69 16.19
CA LEU A 239 7.63 0.72 15.89
C LEU A 239 7.42 1.23 14.47
N GLY A 240 6.43 0.70 13.76
CA GLY A 240 5.93 1.37 12.56
C GLY A 240 5.41 2.77 12.90
N ASP A 241 5.63 3.75 12.02
CA ASP A 241 5.35 5.18 12.27
C ASP A 241 3.96 5.47 12.86
N GLN A 242 2.90 4.87 12.31
CA GLN A 242 1.54 5.10 12.77
C GLN A 242 1.28 4.50 14.15
N GLN A 243 1.87 3.34 14.46
CA GLN A 243 1.87 2.73 15.78
C GLN A 243 2.73 3.53 16.78
N ALA A 244 3.86 4.09 16.33
CA ALA A 244 4.64 5.02 17.12
C ALA A 244 3.81 6.26 17.48
N ALA A 245 3.07 6.84 16.54
CA ALA A 245 2.15 7.94 16.83
C ALA A 245 1.02 7.52 17.81
N LEU A 246 0.47 6.31 17.70
CA LEU A 246 -0.50 5.77 18.68
C LEU A 246 0.10 5.71 20.09
N PHE A 247 1.35 5.25 20.19
CA PHE A 247 2.09 5.18 21.46
C PHE A 247 2.45 6.57 22.00
N GLY A 248 2.89 7.49 21.15
CA GLY A 248 3.26 8.87 21.49
C GLY A 248 2.06 9.71 21.92
N GLN A 249 0.87 9.42 21.37
CA GLN A 249 -0.42 9.95 21.83
C GLN A 249 -0.92 9.30 23.12
N THR A 250 -0.17 8.36 23.68
CA THR A 250 -0.51 7.61 24.91
C THR A 250 -1.87 6.92 24.83
N CYS A 251 -2.20 6.34 23.67
CA CYS A 251 -3.43 5.56 23.46
C CYS A 251 -3.21 4.11 23.90
N PHE A 252 -3.04 3.90 25.21
CA PHE A 252 -2.72 2.61 25.81
C PHE A 252 -3.94 1.76 26.18
N ALA A 253 -5.13 2.35 26.27
CA ALA A 253 -6.35 1.66 26.66
C ALA A 253 -7.27 1.39 25.45
N PRO A 254 -8.08 0.31 25.47
CA PRO A 254 -9.08 0.06 24.45
C PRO A 254 -10.04 1.23 24.30
N GLY A 255 -10.38 1.60 23.06
CA GLY A 255 -11.26 2.74 22.77
C GLY A 255 -10.50 4.07 22.60
N GLU A 256 -9.23 4.15 22.99
CA GLU A 256 -8.39 5.31 22.70
C GLU A 256 -7.91 5.27 21.26
N ALA A 257 -8.12 6.37 20.52
CA ALA A 257 -7.71 6.48 19.14
C ALA A 257 -6.91 7.74 18.88
N LYS A 258 -6.14 7.70 17.79
CA LYS A 258 -5.53 8.88 17.20
C LYS A 258 -5.80 8.95 15.71
N CYS A 259 -5.75 10.15 15.15
CA CYS A 259 -5.68 10.36 13.70
C CYS A 259 -4.56 11.34 13.36
N THR A 260 -3.67 10.91 12.46
CA THR A 260 -2.61 11.75 11.89
C THR A 260 -3.12 12.37 10.60
N TYR A 261 -3.19 13.70 10.52
CA TYR A 261 -3.67 14.45 9.34
C TYR A 261 -2.49 15.05 8.55
N GLY A 262 -2.10 14.37 7.47
CA GLY A 262 -1.07 14.80 6.52
C GLY A 262 -1.59 14.83 5.08
N THR A 263 -0.77 14.42 4.11
CA THR A 263 -1.19 14.28 2.70
C THR A 263 -2.43 13.38 2.55
N GLY A 264 -2.43 12.25 3.27
CA GLY A 264 -3.60 11.48 3.65
C GLY A 264 -3.73 11.42 5.17
N SER A 265 -4.75 10.73 5.66
CA SER A 265 -4.97 10.57 7.11
C SER A 265 -5.00 9.11 7.54
N PHE A 266 -4.40 8.83 8.69
CA PHE A 266 -4.32 7.49 9.26
C PHE A 266 -4.89 7.49 10.67
N LEU A 267 -6.04 6.82 10.81
CA LEU A 267 -6.73 6.66 12.08
C LEU A 267 -6.43 5.29 12.65
N LEU A 268 -5.97 5.24 13.91
CA LEU A 268 -5.72 4.00 14.64
C LEU A 268 -6.53 4.00 15.93
N LEU A 269 -7.28 2.92 16.17
CA LEU A 269 -8.04 2.66 17.39
C LEU A 269 -7.43 1.48 18.13
N ASN A 270 -7.04 1.68 19.39
CA ASN A 270 -6.59 0.59 20.26
C ASN A 270 -7.77 -0.34 20.59
N THR A 271 -7.63 -1.64 20.31
CA THR A 271 -8.67 -2.66 20.57
C THR A 271 -8.32 -3.61 21.71
N GLY A 272 -7.27 -3.32 22.47
CA GLY A 272 -6.79 -4.15 23.56
C GLY A 272 -6.06 -5.41 23.09
N GLN A 273 -6.16 -6.49 23.85
CA GLN A 273 -5.35 -7.69 23.68
C GLN A 273 -5.94 -8.73 22.70
N THR A 274 -7.06 -8.41 22.07
CA THR A 274 -7.73 -9.30 21.11
C THR A 274 -7.76 -8.64 19.74
N PRO A 275 -7.28 -9.31 18.67
CA PRO A 275 -7.40 -8.78 17.31
C PRO A 275 -8.86 -8.77 16.88
N VAL A 276 -9.35 -7.60 16.45
CA VAL A 276 -10.68 -7.43 15.87
C VAL A 276 -10.56 -7.51 14.35
N LEU A 277 -11.03 -8.61 13.75
CA LEU A 277 -11.06 -8.74 12.28
C LEU A 277 -12.17 -7.87 11.69
N SER A 278 -11.79 -6.92 10.84
CA SER A 278 -12.74 -6.00 10.24
C SER A 278 -13.68 -6.67 9.24
N THR A 279 -14.96 -6.32 9.32
CA THR A 279 -15.98 -6.59 8.29
C THR A 279 -16.40 -5.32 7.55
N HIS A 280 -15.95 -4.14 8.00
CA HIS A 280 -16.26 -2.82 7.44
C HIS A 280 -15.05 -2.16 6.72
N GLY A 281 -14.10 -2.95 6.22
CA GLY A 281 -13.01 -2.48 5.36
C GLY A 281 -11.84 -1.81 6.10
N MET A 282 -11.69 -2.01 7.40
CA MET A 282 -10.50 -1.59 8.16
C MET A 282 -9.39 -2.65 8.07
N LEU A 283 -8.18 -2.25 8.43
CA LEU A 283 -7.05 -3.15 8.65
C LEU A 283 -7.03 -3.59 10.11
N THR A 284 -6.78 -4.88 10.36
CA THR A 284 -6.47 -5.37 11.70
C THR A 284 -4.96 -5.50 11.82
N THR A 285 -4.37 -4.90 12.85
CA THR A 285 -2.90 -4.83 12.98
C THR A 285 -2.47 -4.91 14.44
N VAL A 286 -1.18 -5.12 14.68
CA VAL A 286 -0.61 -4.96 16.03
C VAL A 286 -0.40 -3.47 16.29
N GLY A 287 -0.88 -2.99 17.43
CA GLY A 287 -0.67 -1.64 17.94
C GLY A 287 0.72 -1.50 18.57
N PHE A 288 1.07 -2.39 19.50
CA PHE A 288 2.41 -2.49 20.10
C PHE A 288 2.52 -3.75 20.98
N LYS A 289 3.74 -4.15 21.34
CA LYS A 289 4.01 -5.15 22.39
C LYS A 289 5.16 -4.69 23.29
N ILE A 290 4.99 -4.78 24.60
CA ILE A 290 5.98 -4.34 25.60
C ILE A 290 6.62 -5.58 26.23
N GLY A 291 7.87 -5.87 25.88
CA GLY A 291 8.58 -7.07 26.35
C GLY A 291 7.74 -8.35 26.21
N ASP A 292 7.53 -9.02 27.34
CA ASP A 292 6.76 -10.27 27.43
C ASP A 292 5.26 -10.07 27.68
N GLU A 293 4.79 -8.82 27.79
CA GLU A 293 3.36 -8.54 27.96
C GLU A 293 2.55 -8.98 26.72
N PRO A 294 1.24 -9.27 26.88
CA PRO A 294 0.36 -9.54 25.75
C PRO A 294 0.39 -8.38 24.74
N ALA A 295 0.39 -8.71 23.45
CA ALA A 295 0.32 -7.68 22.41
C ALA A 295 -1.00 -6.92 22.48
N VAL A 296 -0.92 -5.62 22.20
CA VAL A 296 -2.07 -4.75 22.00
C VAL A 296 -2.30 -4.61 20.50
N TYR A 297 -3.54 -4.75 20.07
CA TYR A 297 -3.98 -4.67 18.67
C TYR A 297 -4.64 -3.33 18.38
N ALA A 298 -4.74 -3.03 17.09
CA ALA A 298 -5.45 -1.86 16.61
C ALA A 298 -6.28 -2.18 15.36
N LEU A 299 -7.36 -1.42 15.19
CA LEU A 299 -7.96 -1.19 13.88
C LEU A 299 -7.33 0.03 13.26
N GLU A 300 -7.04 -0.04 11.97
CA GLU A 300 -6.46 1.05 11.20
C GLU A 300 -7.32 1.36 9.96
N GLY A 301 -7.64 2.64 9.80
CA GLY A 301 -8.35 3.19 8.66
C GLY A 301 -7.49 4.23 7.97
N SER A 302 -7.36 4.13 6.66
CA SER A 302 -6.57 5.04 5.84
C SER A 302 -7.47 5.87 4.94
N ILE A 303 -7.31 7.18 4.97
CA ILE A 303 -7.99 8.14 4.10
C ILE A 303 -6.96 8.67 3.10
N ALA A 304 -7.15 8.34 1.83
CA ALA A 304 -6.18 8.62 0.77
C ALA A 304 -5.82 10.11 0.65
N VAL A 305 -6.87 10.95 0.62
CA VAL A 305 -6.78 12.34 0.20
C VAL A 305 -7.41 13.24 1.27
N THR A 306 -6.56 13.91 2.05
CA THR A 306 -6.95 14.94 3.02
C THR A 306 -6.13 16.21 2.81
N GLY A 307 -4.88 16.26 3.25
CA GLY A 307 -4.01 17.43 3.02
C GLY A 307 -3.66 17.62 1.55
N SER A 308 -3.61 16.53 0.78
CA SER A 308 -3.48 16.59 -0.68
C SER A 308 -4.68 17.26 -1.38
N LEU A 309 -5.87 17.26 -0.77
CA LEU A 309 -7.01 18.03 -1.30
C LEU A 309 -6.77 19.54 -1.17
N VAL A 310 -6.26 19.98 -0.02
CA VAL A 310 -5.84 21.37 0.19
C VAL A 310 -4.71 21.74 -0.78
N GLN A 311 -3.74 20.84 -0.96
CA GLN A 311 -2.67 21.05 -1.93
C GLN A 311 -3.21 21.17 -3.36
N TRP A 312 -4.12 20.30 -3.79
CA TRP A 312 -4.74 20.38 -5.11
C TRP A 312 -5.56 21.66 -5.28
N PHE A 313 -6.22 22.15 -4.24
CA PHE A 313 -6.94 23.42 -4.26
C PHE A 313 -5.99 24.62 -4.47
N ARG A 314 -4.75 24.52 -3.96
CA ARG A 314 -3.68 25.51 -4.15
C ARG A 314 -3.00 25.37 -5.52
N ASP A 315 -2.47 24.20 -5.84
CA ASP A 315 -1.60 24.00 -7.00
C ASP A 315 -2.38 23.70 -8.28
N GLY A 316 -3.53 23.04 -8.16
CA GLY A 316 -4.35 22.61 -9.29
C GLY A 316 -5.42 23.62 -9.69
N LEU A 317 -6.10 24.23 -8.71
CA LEU A 317 -7.13 25.25 -8.95
C LEU A 317 -6.65 26.69 -8.75
N GLU A 318 -5.49 26.89 -8.14
CA GLU A 318 -4.90 28.22 -7.88
C GLU A 318 -5.85 29.17 -7.12
N LEU A 319 -6.72 28.61 -6.27
CA LEU A 319 -7.72 29.38 -5.51
C LEU A 319 -7.19 29.96 -4.19
N ILE A 320 -6.05 29.46 -3.73
CA ILE A 320 -5.28 29.94 -2.58
C ILE A 320 -3.78 29.95 -2.94
N GLY A 321 -3.00 30.86 -2.36
CA GLY A 321 -1.56 30.97 -2.60
C GLY A 321 -0.71 30.09 -1.68
N SER A 322 -1.25 29.67 -0.54
CA SER A 322 -0.57 28.81 0.43
C SER A 322 -1.57 27.90 1.14
N ALA A 323 -1.11 26.76 1.67
CA ALA A 323 -2.01 25.83 2.37
C ALA A 323 -2.75 26.47 3.57
N PRO A 324 -2.12 27.30 4.43
CA PRO A 324 -2.82 27.96 5.55
C PRO A 324 -3.93 28.93 5.14
N GLU A 325 -3.91 29.46 3.91
CA GLU A 325 -4.96 30.36 3.43
C GLU A 325 -6.32 29.66 3.28
N ILE A 326 -6.36 28.33 3.22
CA ILE A 326 -7.63 27.57 3.15
C ILE A 326 -8.55 27.90 4.32
N GLU A 327 -8.00 27.99 5.54
CA GLU A 327 -8.79 28.30 6.74
C GLU A 327 -9.36 29.71 6.65
N THR A 328 -8.53 30.67 6.23
CA THR A 328 -8.94 32.07 6.07
C THR A 328 -10.06 32.20 5.05
N LEU A 329 -9.95 31.50 3.92
CA LEU A 329 -10.95 31.52 2.86
C LEU A 329 -12.24 30.79 3.27
N ALA A 330 -12.14 29.64 3.94
CA ALA A 330 -13.30 28.89 4.44
C ALA A 330 -14.08 29.65 5.53
N ARG A 331 -13.43 30.58 6.24
CA ARG A 331 -14.05 31.46 7.25
C ARG A 331 -14.81 32.64 6.66
N THR A 332 -14.75 32.91 5.35
CA THR A 332 -15.55 33.98 4.72
C THR A 332 -17.02 33.59 4.55
N VAL A 333 -17.37 32.33 4.84
CA VAL A 333 -18.72 31.77 4.76
C VAL A 333 -19.06 31.01 6.05
N GLN A 334 -20.35 30.85 6.33
CA GLN A 334 -20.82 30.17 7.56
C GLN A 334 -20.90 28.64 7.42
N ASP A 335 -21.07 28.12 6.20
CA ASP A 335 -21.25 26.71 5.88
C ASP A 335 -20.70 26.38 4.48
N ASN A 336 -20.93 25.15 4.01
CA ASN A 336 -20.52 24.69 2.68
C ASN A 336 -21.48 25.14 1.54
N GLY A 337 -22.54 25.89 1.82
CA GLY A 337 -23.51 26.35 0.83
C GLY A 337 -24.32 25.24 0.14
N GLY A 338 -24.29 24.01 0.68
CA GLY A 338 -24.88 22.81 0.09
C GLY A 338 -23.96 22.06 -0.87
N CYS A 339 -22.69 22.49 -1.03
CA CYS A 339 -21.72 21.80 -1.88
C CYS A 339 -20.87 20.79 -1.12
N TYR A 340 -20.56 19.67 -1.76
CA TYR A 340 -19.75 18.57 -1.20
C TYR A 340 -18.64 18.21 -2.19
N ILE A 341 -17.43 18.00 -1.66
CA ILE A 341 -16.28 17.58 -2.46
C ILE A 341 -15.88 16.19 -1.98
N VAL A 342 -16.04 15.18 -2.83
CA VAL A 342 -15.56 13.82 -2.54
C VAL A 342 -14.20 13.63 -3.21
N PRO A 343 -13.10 13.54 -2.46
CA PRO A 343 -11.75 13.67 -3.03
C PRO A 343 -11.15 12.32 -3.46
N ALA A 344 -11.87 11.54 -4.26
CA ALA A 344 -11.44 10.22 -4.74
C ALA A 344 -10.40 10.31 -5.89
N PHE A 345 -9.34 11.11 -5.74
CA PHE A 345 -8.34 11.33 -6.81
C PHE A 345 -7.50 10.09 -7.15
N SER A 346 -7.33 9.20 -6.17
CA SER A 346 -6.67 7.90 -6.31
C SER A 346 -7.64 6.72 -6.08
N GLY A 347 -8.95 6.95 -6.22
CA GLY A 347 -9.99 6.06 -5.70
C GLY A 347 -10.27 6.30 -4.21
N LEU A 348 -11.24 5.57 -3.67
CA LEU A 348 -11.59 5.59 -2.25
C LEU A 348 -10.97 4.38 -1.53
N PHE A 349 -10.33 4.62 -0.38
CA PHE A 349 -9.85 3.56 0.52
C PHE A 349 -10.94 3.21 1.55
N ALA A 350 -10.55 2.86 2.76
CA ALA A 350 -11.42 2.54 3.87
C ALA A 350 -12.52 3.61 4.08
N PRO A 351 -13.79 3.22 4.31
CA PRO A 351 -14.33 1.85 4.32
C PRO A 351 -14.69 1.28 2.93
N HIS A 352 -14.62 2.09 1.87
CA HIS A 352 -15.21 1.85 0.55
C HIS A 352 -14.40 0.92 -0.37
N TRP A 353 -13.07 1.07 -0.43
CA TRP A 353 -12.16 0.31 -1.30
C TRP A 353 -12.54 0.26 -2.79
N HIS A 354 -13.06 1.38 -3.31
CA HIS A 354 -13.43 1.56 -4.70
C HIS A 354 -12.31 2.30 -5.47
N SER A 355 -11.39 1.54 -6.08
CA SER A 355 -10.26 2.10 -6.85
C SER A 355 -10.69 2.83 -8.13
N GLU A 356 -11.89 2.53 -8.62
CA GLU A 356 -12.51 3.14 -9.78
C GLU A 356 -13.22 4.48 -9.50
N ALA A 357 -13.46 4.80 -8.21
CA ALA A 357 -14.07 6.06 -7.82
C ALA A 357 -13.22 7.26 -8.27
N ARG A 358 -13.87 8.37 -8.62
CA ARG A 358 -13.19 9.61 -9.03
C ARG A 358 -13.72 10.82 -8.28
N GLY A 359 -12.88 11.84 -8.17
CA GLY A 359 -13.22 13.06 -7.47
C GLY A 359 -14.46 13.74 -8.05
N VAL A 360 -15.42 14.12 -7.19
CA VAL A 360 -16.67 14.78 -7.57
C VAL A 360 -16.90 16.01 -6.71
N ILE A 361 -17.33 17.10 -7.34
CA ILE A 361 -17.90 18.27 -6.65
C ILE A 361 -19.40 18.28 -6.95
N ALA A 362 -20.22 18.10 -5.93
CA ALA A 362 -21.68 18.05 -6.03
C ALA A 362 -22.34 19.26 -5.35
N GLY A 363 -23.60 19.54 -5.70
CA GLY A 363 -24.40 20.57 -5.03
C GLY A 363 -24.10 22.01 -5.44
N LEU A 364 -23.52 22.23 -6.63
CA LEU A 364 -23.24 23.58 -7.12
C LEU A 364 -24.52 24.34 -7.51
N THR A 365 -24.67 25.53 -6.97
CA THR A 365 -25.71 26.51 -7.33
C THR A 365 -25.07 27.87 -7.62
N SER A 366 -25.81 28.83 -8.17
CA SER A 366 -25.31 30.20 -8.41
C SER A 366 -24.97 30.98 -7.13
N TYR A 367 -25.30 30.45 -5.94
CA TYR A 367 -24.93 30.99 -4.63
C TYR A 367 -23.49 30.62 -4.20
N ILE A 368 -22.93 29.54 -4.76
CA ILE A 368 -21.61 29.02 -4.37
C ILE A 368 -20.49 30.01 -4.72
N THR A 369 -19.52 30.12 -3.81
CA THR A 369 -18.34 30.98 -3.96
C THR A 369 -17.08 30.17 -3.66
N LYS A 370 -15.90 30.73 -3.92
CA LYS A 370 -14.63 30.12 -3.52
C LYS A 370 -14.52 29.86 -2.01
N GLY A 371 -15.22 30.64 -1.17
CA GLY A 371 -15.30 30.40 0.27
C GLY A 371 -16.05 29.11 0.61
N HIS A 372 -17.18 28.86 -0.06
CA HIS A 372 -17.94 27.61 0.09
C HIS A 372 -17.15 26.39 -0.37
N LEU A 373 -16.39 26.50 -1.47
CA LEU A 373 -15.51 25.41 -1.93
C LEU A 373 -14.37 25.15 -0.94
N ALA A 374 -13.72 26.20 -0.43
CA ALA A 374 -12.69 26.06 0.60
C ALA A 374 -13.24 25.41 1.88
N ARG A 375 -14.47 25.76 2.26
CA ARG A 375 -15.18 25.10 3.35
C ARG A 375 -15.39 23.61 3.08
N ALA A 376 -15.94 23.25 1.91
CA ALA A 376 -16.18 21.87 1.53
C ALA A 376 -14.89 21.03 1.45
N VAL A 377 -13.75 21.63 1.10
CA VAL A 377 -12.43 20.97 1.17
C VAL A 377 -12.09 20.52 2.60
N LEU A 378 -12.28 21.38 3.59
CA LEU A 378 -12.03 21.03 5.00
C LEU A 378 -13.07 20.01 5.49
N GLU A 379 -14.34 20.23 5.17
CA GLU A 379 -15.42 19.36 5.62
C GLU A 379 -15.31 17.94 5.06
N ALA A 380 -14.83 17.76 3.83
CA ALA A 380 -14.55 16.45 3.25
C ALA A 380 -13.59 15.62 4.11
N THR A 381 -12.63 16.25 4.79
CA THR A 381 -11.72 15.56 5.72
C THR A 381 -12.47 15.12 6.98
N GLY A 382 -13.37 15.96 7.50
CA GLY A 382 -14.22 15.61 8.65
C GLY A 382 -15.18 14.46 8.34
N TRP A 383 -15.84 14.48 7.18
CA TRP A 383 -16.77 13.43 6.80
C TRP A 383 -16.09 12.09 6.54
N GLN A 384 -14.96 12.06 5.83
CA GLN A 384 -14.17 10.83 5.66
C GLN A 384 -13.67 10.31 7.01
N THR A 385 -13.31 11.19 7.95
CA THR A 385 -12.95 10.77 9.32
C THR A 385 -14.13 10.09 10.01
N ARG A 386 -15.34 10.66 9.89
CA ARG A 386 -16.56 10.06 10.46
C ARG A 386 -16.86 8.68 9.88
N GLU A 387 -16.77 8.51 8.57
CA GLU A 387 -17.00 7.21 7.93
C GLU A 387 -16.05 6.12 8.48
N VAL A 388 -14.78 6.47 8.68
CA VAL A 388 -13.78 5.56 9.27
C VAL A 388 -14.09 5.26 10.74
N VAL A 389 -14.45 6.27 11.53
CA VAL A 389 -14.80 6.09 12.95
C VAL A 389 -16.05 5.23 13.10
N ASP A 390 -17.09 5.48 12.30
CA ASP A 390 -18.33 4.71 12.32
C ASP A 390 -18.05 3.22 11.99
N ALA A 391 -17.21 2.96 10.98
CA ALA A 391 -16.80 1.61 10.62
C ALA A 391 -16.00 0.92 11.75
N MET A 392 -15.07 1.63 12.39
CA MET A 392 -14.30 1.08 13.52
C MET A 392 -15.17 0.79 14.75
N ASN A 393 -16.12 1.67 15.06
CA ASN A 393 -17.07 1.45 16.14
C ASN A 393 -17.93 0.20 15.86
N ALA A 394 -18.37 0.02 14.61
CA ALA A 394 -19.15 -1.15 14.19
C ALA A 394 -18.36 -2.46 14.27
N ASP A 395 -17.07 -2.45 13.89
CA ASP A 395 -16.20 -3.63 13.96
C ASP A 395 -15.81 -4.01 15.39
N SER A 396 -15.48 -3.02 16.22
CA SER A 396 -14.91 -3.26 17.55
C SER A 396 -15.94 -3.36 18.67
N GLY A 397 -17.14 -2.79 18.48
CA GLY A 397 -18.11 -2.59 19.55
C GLY A 397 -17.66 -1.56 20.61
N LEU A 398 -16.52 -0.88 20.39
CA LEU A 398 -16.01 0.18 21.25
C LEU A 398 -16.50 1.52 20.70
N ALA A 399 -17.14 2.32 21.54
CA ALA A 399 -17.47 3.70 21.16
C ALA A 399 -16.23 4.59 21.35
N LEU A 400 -15.79 5.25 20.28
CA LEU A 400 -14.80 6.32 20.38
C LEU A 400 -15.27 7.37 21.39
N SER A 401 -14.44 7.72 22.37
CA SER A 401 -14.77 8.69 23.41
C SER A 401 -14.08 10.04 23.23
N THR A 402 -12.95 10.07 22.53
CA THR A 402 -12.13 11.26 22.25
C THR A 402 -11.20 10.91 21.10
N LEU A 403 -10.99 11.85 20.18
CA LEU A 403 -10.01 11.70 19.11
C LEU A 403 -8.77 12.56 19.39
N LYS A 404 -7.62 11.92 19.58
CA LYS A 404 -6.33 12.62 19.63
C LYS A 404 -5.84 12.86 18.19
N VAL A 405 -5.34 14.05 17.90
CA VAL A 405 -4.98 14.43 16.53
C VAL A 405 -3.55 14.94 16.47
N ASP A 406 -2.86 14.65 15.39
CA ASP A 406 -1.53 15.19 15.07
C ASP A 406 -1.37 15.36 13.55
N GLY A 407 -0.23 15.90 13.10
CA GLY A 407 0.03 16.22 11.70
C GLY A 407 -0.31 17.68 11.33
N GLY A 408 0.19 18.11 10.18
CA GLY A 408 0.22 19.52 9.77
C GLY A 408 -1.15 20.18 9.65
N MET A 409 -2.18 19.43 9.23
CA MET A 409 -3.53 20.00 9.10
C MET A 409 -4.17 20.33 10.45
N THR A 410 -3.65 19.78 11.56
CA THR A 410 -4.20 20.07 12.89
C THR A 410 -4.00 21.51 13.33
N ALA A 411 -3.17 22.30 12.62
CA ALA A 411 -3.07 23.73 12.81
C ALA A 411 -4.35 24.49 12.42
N ASP A 412 -5.17 23.93 11.52
CA ASP A 412 -6.44 24.51 11.09
C ASP A 412 -7.52 24.31 12.16
N ASN A 413 -7.84 25.38 12.90
CA ASN A 413 -8.77 25.29 14.03
C ASN A 413 -10.22 25.14 13.57
N LEU A 414 -10.53 25.50 12.32
CA LEU A 414 -11.85 25.34 11.74
C LEU A 414 -12.12 23.86 11.42
N LEU A 415 -11.12 23.18 10.84
CA LEU A 415 -11.15 21.74 10.62
C LEU A 415 -11.26 20.98 11.95
N MET A 416 -10.47 21.35 12.97
CA MET A 416 -10.52 20.67 14.27
C MET A 416 -11.89 20.78 14.94
N GLN A 417 -12.52 21.95 14.88
CA GLN A 417 -13.90 22.13 15.35
C GLN A 417 -14.87 21.27 14.55
N PHE A 418 -14.77 21.28 13.22
CA PHE A 418 -15.67 20.51 12.36
C PHE A 418 -15.54 19.00 12.60
N ILE A 419 -14.33 18.46 12.81
CA ILE A 419 -14.14 17.05 13.15
C ILE A 419 -14.81 16.72 14.49
N ALA A 420 -14.67 17.58 15.52
CA ALA A 420 -15.34 17.37 16.81
C ALA A 420 -16.87 17.38 16.64
N ASP A 421 -17.39 18.30 15.82
CA ASP A 421 -18.81 18.43 15.51
C ASP A 421 -19.39 17.17 14.87
N VAL A 422 -18.74 16.65 13.81
CA VAL A 422 -19.26 15.50 13.04
C VAL A 422 -19.06 14.16 13.75
N LEU A 423 -18.04 14.03 14.60
CA LEU A 423 -17.79 12.80 15.37
C LEU A 423 -18.58 12.75 16.69
N ASP A 424 -19.10 13.88 17.16
CA ASP A 424 -19.74 14.01 18.49
C ASP A 424 -18.84 13.65 19.67
N VAL A 425 -17.53 13.82 19.53
CA VAL A 425 -16.55 13.57 20.61
C VAL A 425 -15.55 14.70 20.70
N PRO A 426 -14.91 14.91 21.86
CA PRO A 426 -13.80 15.86 21.96
C PRO A 426 -12.67 15.51 20.99
N VAL A 427 -12.13 16.53 20.32
CA VAL A 427 -10.90 16.44 19.53
C VAL A 427 -9.79 17.13 20.31
N VAL A 428 -8.63 16.49 20.42
CA VAL A 428 -7.54 16.98 21.27
C VAL A 428 -6.20 17.00 20.54
N ARG A 429 -5.58 18.17 20.47
CA ARG A 429 -4.26 18.38 19.87
C ARG A 429 -3.18 18.43 20.97
N PRO A 430 -2.11 17.62 20.89
CA PRO A 430 -1.01 17.64 21.85
C PRO A 430 -0.11 18.86 21.65
N MET A 431 0.70 19.18 22.66
CA MET A 431 1.71 20.23 22.63
C MET A 431 2.90 19.86 21.73
N VAL A 432 3.30 18.59 21.73
CA VAL A 432 4.35 18.07 20.85
C VAL A 432 3.68 17.56 19.58
N ALA A 433 4.01 18.15 18.44
CA ALA A 433 3.42 17.79 17.16
C ALA A 433 4.05 16.52 16.56
N GLU A 434 5.31 16.25 16.90
CA GLU A 434 6.13 15.13 16.44
C GLU A 434 5.81 13.83 17.20
N THR A 435 4.54 13.42 17.20
CA THR A 435 4.04 12.29 17.99
C THR A 435 4.67 10.95 17.60
N VAL A 436 5.03 10.78 16.32
CA VAL A 436 5.78 9.60 15.83
C VAL A 436 7.11 9.48 16.56
N SER A 437 7.93 10.53 16.52
CA SER A 437 9.25 10.54 17.18
C SER A 437 9.13 10.46 18.70
N LEU A 438 8.14 11.15 19.28
CA LEU A 438 7.86 11.08 20.72
C LEU A 438 7.46 9.65 21.13
N GLY A 439 6.67 8.95 20.34
CA GLY A 439 6.28 7.57 20.60
C GLY A 439 7.44 6.59 20.57
N ALA A 440 8.32 6.71 19.58
CA ALA A 440 9.56 5.93 19.54
C ALA A 440 10.47 6.23 20.74
N ALA A 441 10.59 7.50 21.12
CA ALA A 441 11.33 7.90 22.32
C ALA A 441 10.70 7.29 23.58
N TYR A 442 9.39 7.47 23.78
CA TYR A 442 8.65 6.91 24.92
C TYR A 442 8.82 5.40 25.04
N ALA A 443 8.71 4.66 23.94
CA ALA A 443 8.96 3.23 23.92
C ALA A 443 10.39 2.91 24.37
N ALA A 444 11.41 3.52 23.76
CA ALA A 444 12.81 3.24 24.12
C ALA A 444 13.13 3.62 25.56
N GLY A 445 12.63 4.77 26.02
CA GLY A 445 12.80 5.25 27.40
C GLY A 445 12.08 4.38 28.42
N LEU A 446 10.90 3.84 28.09
CA LEU A 446 10.20 2.86 28.92
C LEU A 446 11.01 1.57 29.06
N SER A 447 11.51 1.03 27.95
CA SER A 447 12.31 -0.21 27.94
C SER A 447 13.55 -0.14 28.83
N VAL A 448 14.21 1.03 28.88
CA VAL A 448 15.42 1.23 29.68
C VAL A 448 15.18 1.78 31.09
N GLY A 449 13.91 1.91 31.50
CA GLY A 449 13.52 2.43 32.81
C GLY A 449 13.78 3.93 33.00
N TYR A 450 13.91 4.70 31.92
CA TYR A 450 14.00 6.16 31.97
C TYR A 450 12.68 6.80 32.37
N TRP A 451 11.58 6.27 31.82
CA TRP A 451 10.24 6.48 32.35
C TRP A 451 9.77 5.19 33.04
N PRO A 452 9.15 5.28 34.23
CA PRO A 452 8.91 4.11 35.07
C PRO A 452 7.74 3.24 34.57
N ASP A 453 6.73 3.85 33.95
CA ASP A 453 5.47 3.20 33.60
C ASP A 453 4.70 4.01 32.54
N LEU A 454 3.64 3.40 31.96
CA LEU A 454 2.75 4.03 30.99
C LEU A 454 2.03 5.27 31.57
N GLU A 455 1.74 5.29 32.87
CA GLU A 455 1.16 6.44 33.55
C GLU A 455 2.13 7.64 33.58
N GLY A 456 3.43 7.39 33.70
CA GLY A 456 4.48 8.38 33.58
C GLY A 456 4.50 9.03 32.20
N LEU A 457 4.29 8.23 31.16
CA LEU A 457 4.16 8.75 29.79
C LEU A 457 2.90 9.60 29.63
N ARG A 458 1.75 9.18 30.19
CA ARG A 458 0.52 10.00 30.23
C ARG A 458 0.72 11.33 30.92
N ARG A 459 1.48 11.38 32.02
CA ARG A 459 1.80 12.63 32.75
C ARG A 459 2.64 13.62 31.92
N ASN A 460 3.48 13.11 31.01
CA ASN A 460 4.28 13.93 30.10
C ASN A 460 3.48 14.38 28.85
N TRP A 461 2.34 13.75 28.59
CA TRP A 461 1.47 14.18 27.50
C TRP A 461 0.71 15.44 27.89
N HIS A 462 0.97 16.52 27.16
CA HIS A 462 0.37 17.83 27.44
C HIS A 462 -0.51 18.27 26.28
N ARG A 463 -1.69 18.78 26.62
CA ARG A 463 -2.68 19.28 25.67
C ARG A 463 -2.35 20.72 25.25
N ALA A 464 -2.32 20.97 23.94
CA ALA A 464 -2.26 22.33 23.38
C ALA A 464 -3.64 22.92 23.09
N GLY A 465 -4.59 22.09 22.67
CA GLY A 465 -5.95 22.54 22.33
C GLY A 465 -6.97 21.42 22.46
N GLN A 466 -8.23 21.80 22.67
CA GLN A 466 -9.38 20.90 22.66
C GLN A 466 -10.58 21.60 22.03
N TRP A 467 -11.29 20.86 21.20
CA TRP A 467 -12.55 21.27 20.60
C TRP A 467 -13.64 20.33 21.08
N LEU A 468 -14.78 20.91 21.45
CA LEU A 468 -15.95 20.17 21.92
C LEU A 468 -17.04 20.25 20.85
N PRO A 469 -17.85 19.18 20.67
CA PRO A 469 -18.94 19.20 19.72
C PRO A 469 -19.92 20.34 20.00
N ALA A 470 -20.26 21.10 18.96
CA ALA A 470 -21.20 22.21 19.00
C ALA A 470 -22.32 22.08 17.94
N MET A 471 -22.16 21.18 16.95
CA MET A 471 -23.17 20.90 15.95
C MET A 471 -24.36 20.10 16.53
N THR A 472 -25.58 20.55 16.27
CA THR A 472 -26.79 19.84 16.71
C THR A 472 -26.94 18.48 16.01
N PRO A 473 -27.47 17.45 16.68
CA PRO A 473 -27.67 16.12 16.07
C PRO A 473 -28.44 16.15 14.74
N ALA A 474 -29.54 16.90 14.67
CA ALA A 474 -30.36 16.99 13.45
C ALA A 474 -29.59 17.53 12.23
N ARG A 475 -28.77 18.57 12.43
CA ARG A 475 -27.90 19.11 11.37
C ARG A 475 -26.84 18.10 10.95
N ARG A 476 -26.17 17.49 11.93
CA ARG A 476 -25.13 16.48 11.70
C ARG A 476 -25.64 15.28 10.90
N ASP A 477 -26.85 14.81 11.18
CA ASP A 477 -27.43 13.68 10.46
C ASP A 477 -27.85 14.07 9.04
N SER A 478 -28.42 15.28 8.88
CA SER A 478 -28.79 15.79 7.56
C SER A 478 -27.58 16.02 6.64
N GLU A 479 -26.50 16.64 7.14
CA GLU A 479 -25.30 16.88 6.33
C GLU A 479 -24.57 15.58 6.01
N TYR A 480 -24.58 14.60 6.92
CA TYR A 480 -23.96 13.30 6.66
C TYR A 480 -24.74 12.47 5.63
N ALA A 481 -26.08 12.56 5.63
CA ALA A 481 -26.89 11.95 4.58
C ALA A 481 -26.54 12.52 3.19
N ASN A 482 -26.33 13.83 3.09
CA ASN A 482 -25.91 14.48 1.86
C ASN A 482 -24.47 14.10 1.46
N TRP A 483 -23.55 14.02 2.41
CA TRP A 483 -22.19 13.54 2.16
C TRP A 483 -22.22 12.13 1.56
N ARG A 484 -22.95 11.20 2.17
CA ARG A 484 -23.09 9.83 1.66
C ARG A 484 -23.65 9.79 0.25
N GLN A 485 -24.67 10.60 -0.03
CA GLN A 485 -25.22 10.72 -1.39
C GLN A 485 -24.15 11.22 -2.38
N ALA A 486 -23.32 12.19 -1.99
CA ALA A 486 -22.22 12.66 -2.83
C ALA A 486 -21.17 11.57 -3.06
N VAL A 487 -20.87 10.74 -2.06
CA VAL A 487 -19.94 9.60 -2.19
C VAL A 487 -20.49 8.56 -3.16
N GLU A 488 -21.78 8.22 -3.08
CA GLU A 488 -22.41 7.25 -3.99
C GLU A 488 -22.33 7.69 -5.46
N LEU A 489 -22.36 9.00 -5.74
CA LEU A 489 -22.17 9.54 -7.10
C LEU A 489 -20.76 9.31 -7.67
N THR A 490 -19.78 8.98 -6.82
CA THR A 490 -18.41 8.69 -7.27
C THR A 490 -18.22 7.25 -7.73
N PHE A 491 -19.13 6.34 -7.35
CA PHE A 491 -18.98 4.91 -7.64
C PHE A 491 -19.21 4.61 -9.12
N GLY A 492 -18.42 3.67 -9.66
CA GLY A 492 -18.52 3.26 -11.06
C GLY A 492 -18.21 4.37 -12.08
N TRP A 493 -17.57 5.46 -11.66
CA TRP A 493 -17.26 6.61 -12.53
C TRP A 493 -16.31 6.22 -13.65
N MET A 494 -15.16 5.66 -13.28
CA MET A 494 -14.37 4.91 -14.24
C MET A 494 -15.01 3.53 -14.33
N ARG A 495 -15.57 3.20 -15.50
CA ARG A 495 -15.76 1.79 -15.81
C ARG A 495 -14.35 1.18 -15.77
N PRO A 496 -14.14 0.07 -15.05
CA PRO A 496 -12.95 -0.72 -15.29
C PRO A 496 -12.83 -0.84 -16.81
N ALA A 497 -11.65 -0.56 -17.37
CA ALA A 497 -11.38 -1.12 -18.69
C ALA A 497 -11.84 -2.57 -18.59
N GLU A 498 -12.73 -3.03 -19.49
CA GLU A 498 -13.14 -4.44 -19.53
C GLU A 498 -11.89 -5.23 -19.19
N PRO A 499 -11.91 -6.05 -18.11
CA PRO A 499 -10.70 -6.62 -17.53
C PRO A 499 -9.87 -7.08 -18.69
N SER A 500 -8.69 -6.46 -18.87
CA SER A 500 -7.85 -6.68 -20.04
C SER A 500 -7.85 -8.17 -20.28
N ARG A 501 -8.52 -8.57 -21.36
CA ARG A 501 -8.89 -9.96 -21.60
C ARG A 501 -7.61 -10.77 -21.47
N PRO A 502 -7.63 -11.95 -20.83
CA PRO A 502 -6.48 -12.83 -20.95
C PRO A 502 -6.24 -13.00 -22.45
N PRO A 503 -5.06 -12.59 -22.98
CA PRO A 503 -4.80 -12.67 -24.41
C PRO A 503 -5.05 -14.11 -24.87
N GLY A 504 -5.84 -14.27 -25.93
CA GLY A 504 -6.12 -15.58 -26.53
C GLY A 504 -7.33 -16.34 -25.97
N THR A 505 -8.39 -15.66 -25.54
CA THR A 505 -9.68 -16.33 -25.20
C THR A 505 -10.87 -15.91 -26.04
N ASP A 506 -10.83 -14.76 -26.72
CA ASP A 506 -11.82 -14.41 -27.75
C ASP A 506 -11.51 -15.20 -29.02
N VAL A 507 -12.49 -15.91 -29.58
CA VAL A 507 -12.30 -16.73 -30.79
C VAL A 507 -11.68 -15.94 -31.96
N VAL A 508 -11.97 -14.64 -32.07
CA VAL A 508 -11.41 -13.77 -33.11
C VAL A 508 -9.92 -13.53 -32.87
N GLU A 509 -9.50 -13.33 -31.61
CA GLU A 509 -8.08 -13.18 -31.27
C GLU A 509 -7.32 -14.49 -31.44
N VAL A 510 -7.94 -15.61 -31.06
CA VAL A 510 -7.37 -16.96 -31.21
C VAL A 510 -7.11 -17.31 -32.67
N ILE A 511 -8.05 -16.99 -33.57
CA ILE A 511 -7.89 -17.19 -35.01
C ILE A 511 -6.81 -16.27 -35.58
N LEU A 512 -6.78 -14.99 -35.19
CA LEU A 512 -5.73 -14.06 -35.63
C LEU A 512 -4.33 -14.48 -35.13
N ASP A 513 -4.24 -15.09 -33.95
CA ASP A 513 -2.99 -15.68 -33.47
C ASP A 513 -2.55 -16.88 -34.32
N ASP A 514 -3.49 -17.74 -34.73
CA ASP A 514 -3.20 -18.83 -35.67
C ASP A 514 -2.77 -18.31 -37.04
N HIS A 515 -3.46 -17.31 -37.60
CA HIS A 515 -3.06 -16.66 -38.86
C HIS A 515 -1.62 -16.15 -38.78
N ARG A 516 -1.28 -15.39 -37.72
CA ARG A 516 0.08 -14.90 -37.51
C ARG A 516 1.09 -16.04 -37.41
N ARG A 517 0.75 -17.16 -36.75
CA ARG A 517 1.65 -18.32 -36.66
C ARG A 517 1.86 -18.97 -38.02
N ILE A 518 0.80 -19.16 -38.79
CA ILE A 518 0.83 -19.76 -40.13
C ILE A 518 1.62 -18.89 -41.11
N GLU A 519 1.39 -17.57 -41.10
CA GLU A 519 2.14 -16.61 -41.93
C GLU A 519 3.63 -16.57 -41.59
N ASN A 520 3.98 -16.68 -40.30
CA ASN A 520 5.38 -16.78 -39.89
C ASN A 520 6.02 -18.09 -40.38
N LEU A 521 5.32 -19.22 -40.30
CA LEU A 521 5.80 -20.50 -40.81
C LEU A 521 5.95 -20.50 -42.34
N LEU A 522 5.04 -19.85 -43.08
CA LEU A 522 5.19 -19.61 -44.52
C LEU A 522 6.41 -18.74 -44.84
N ARG A 523 6.67 -17.70 -44.03
CA ARG A 523 7.88 -16.87 -44.17
C ARG A 523 9.14 -17.67 -43.88
N ASP A 524 9.13 -18.54 -42.88
CA ASP A 524 10.26 -19.39 -42.51
C ASP A 524 10.55 -20.43 -43.61
N LEU A 525 9.53 -20.93 -44.33
CA LEU A 525 9.73 -21.78 -45.51
C LEU A 525 10.46 -21.07 -46.65
N ARG A 526 10.31 -19.75 -46.79
CA ARG A 526 11.04 -18.96 -47.80
C ARG A 526 12.51 -18.73 -47.42
N ASN A 527 12.92 -19.09 -46.21
CA ASN A 527 14.28 -18.90 -45.71
C ASN A 527 15.14 -20.15 -45.98
N GLU A 528 16.09 -20.06 -46.90
CA GLU A 528 16.96 -21.18 -47.31
C GLU A 528 17.83 -21.74 -46.15
N ASP A 529 18.05 -20.97 -45.07
CA ASP A 529 18.81 -21.38 -43.89
C ASP A 529 17.99 -22.18 -42.85
N ALA A 530 16.67 -22.31 -43.04
CA ALA A 530 15.77 -23.02 -42.13
C ALA A 530 15.72 -24.54 -42.41
N ASP A 531 15.42 -25.36 -41.39
CA ASP A 531 15.09 -26.78 -41.58
C ASP A 531 13.71 -26.91 -42.26
N GLN A 532 13.73 -26.87 -43.59
CA GLN A 532 12.55 -26.90 -44.46
C GLN A 532 11.62 -28.07 -44.14
N ALA A 533 12.16 -29.24 -43.77
CA ALA A 533 11.36 -30.41 -43.44
C ALA A 533 10.65 -30.26 -42.08
N ALA A 534 11.32 -29.65 -41.10
CA ALA A 534 10.72 -29.36 -39.79
C ALA A 534 9.65 -28.26 -39.89
N VAL A 535 9.94 -27.15 -40.57
CA VAL A 535 8.98 -26.04 -40.76
C VAL A 535 7.76 -26.53 -41.53
N ARG A 536 7.92 -27.36 -42.57
CA ARG A 536 6.80 -27.93 -43.33
C ARG A 536 5.91 -28.81 -42.46
N ARG A 537 6.48 -29.68 -41.61
CA ARG A 537 5.70 -30.49 -40.66
C ARG A 537 4.92 -29.62 -39.67
N GLU A 538 5.55 -28.55 -39.18
CA GLU A 538 4.91 -27.64 -38.24
C GLU A 538 3.78 -26.83 -38.90
N LEU A 539 3.98 -26.35 -40.13
CA LEU A 539 2.95 -25.66 -40.91
C LEU A 539 1.74 -26.56 -41.15
N VAL A 540 1.96 -27.79 -41.64
CA VAL A 540 0.87 -28.77 -41.85
C VAL A 540 0.13 -29.02 -40.55
N SER A 541 0.86 -29.21 -39.44
CA SER A 541 0.26 -29.47 -38.14
C SER A 541 -0.64 -28.33 -37.65
N HIS A 542 -0.12 -27.10 -37.72
CA HIS A 542 -0.87 -25.91 -37.30
C HIS A 542 -2.07 -25.61 -38.21
N LEU A 543 -1.91 -25.72 -39.52
CA LEU A 543 -2.97 -25.47 -40.48
C LEU A 543 -4.10 -26.50 -40.36
N SER A 544 -3.77 -27.80 -40.27
CA SER A 544 -4.79 -28.85 -40.08
C SER A 544 -5.53 -28.70 -38.75
N ALA A 545 -4.82 -28.35 -37.67
CA ALA A 545 -5.46 -28.13 -36.37
C ALA A 545 -6.37 -26.90 -36.36
N HIS A 546 -5.98 -25.84 -37.09
CA HIS A 546 -6.79 -24.65 -37.30
C HIS A 546 -8.05 -24.97 -38.10
N LEU A 547 -7.93 -25.53 -39.31
CA LEU A 547 -9.05 -25.89 -40.18
C LEU A 547 -10.08 -26.80 -39.48
N ALA A 548 -9.60 -27.81 -38.75
CA ALA A 548 -10.47 -28.73 -38.03
C ALA A 548 -11.18 -28.06 -36.84
N ALA A 549 -10.56 -27.09 -36.18
CA ALA A 549 -11.21 -26.29 -35.15
C ALA A 549 -12.25 -25.34 -35.74
N THR A 550 -11.95 -24.69 -36.87
CA THR A 550 -12.89 -23.80 -37.58
C THR A 550 -14.10 -24.60 -38.08
N GLU A 551 -13.91 -25.79 -38.64
CA GLU A 551 -14.99 -26.68 -39.06
C GLU A 551 -15.86 -27.15 -37.88
N ARG A 552 -15.26 -27.66 -36.81
CA ARG A 552 -16.01 -28.26 -35.70
C ARG A 552 -16.70 -27.23 -34.82
N ILE A 553 -16.08 -26.07 -34.61
CA ILE A 553 -16.56 -25.06 -33.66
C ILE A 553 -17.35 -23.95 -34.35
N LEU A 554 -16.99 -23.60 -35.59
CA LEU A 554 -17.60 -22.50 -36.34
C LEU A 554 -18.40 -22.96 -37.57
N HIS A 555 -18.41 -24.27 -37.86
CA HIS A 555 -19.18 -24.89 -38.94
C HIS A 555 -18.86 -24.34 -40.34
N THR A 556 -17.62 -23.86 -40.53
CA THR A 556 -17.09 -23.42 -41.82
C THR A 556 -16.33 -24.56 -42.47
N HIS A 557 -16.67 -24.91 -43.71
CA HIS A 557 -15.99 -25.99 -44.42
C HIS A 557 -15.00 -25.40 -45.43
N THR A 558 -13.72 -25.69 -45.28
CA THR A 558 -12.66 -25.33 -46.23
C THR A 558 -11.66 -26.47 -46.27
N ASP A 559 -11.32 -26.90 -47.48
CA ASP A 559 -10.37 -27.98 -47.73
C ASP A 559 -9.18 -27.40 -48.51
N ILE A 560 -7.97 -27.58 -47.99
CA ILE A 560 -6.72 -27.14 -48.63
C ILE A 560 -5.90 -28.39 -48.92
N ASP A 561 -5.70 -28.69 -50.20
CA ASP A 561 -4.91 -29.83 -50.64
C ASP A 561 -3.41 -29.56 -50.42
N MET A 562 -2.81 -30.30 -49.48
CA MET A 562 -1.41 -30.15 -49.08
C MET A 562 -0.44 -30.98 -49.94
N ASP A 563 -0.96 -31.74 -50.92
CA ASP A 563 -0.16 -32.49 -51.91
C ASP A 563 0.17 -31.67 -53.18
N MET A 564 -0.27 -30.40 -53.22
CA MET A 564 0.05 -29.44 -54.28
C MET A 564 1.49 -28.91 -54.22
N ASP A 565 1.93 -28.23 -55.29
CA ASP A 565 3.21 -27.52 -55.29
C ASP A 565 3.21 -26.40 -54.24
N MET A 566 4.39 -26.07 -53.70
CA MET A 566 4.54 -25.18 -52.54
C MET A 566 4.01 -23.76 -52.81
N ASP A 567 4.21 -23.26 -54.03
CA ASP A 567 3.68 -21.96 -54.44
C ASP A 567 2.14 -21.96 -54.47
N ASP A 568 1.53 -23.09 -54.84
CA ASP A 568 0.07 -23.25 -54.86
C ASP A 568 -0.50 -23.39 -53.45
N VAL A 569 0.17 -24.14 -52.56
CA VAL A 569 -0.19 -24.25 -51.13
C VAL A 569 -0.13 -22.89 -50.45
N GLU A 570 0.94 -22.12 -50.67
CA GLU A 570 1.07 -20.77 -50.10
C GLU A 570 -0.05 -19.84 -50.58
N ASN A 571 -0.34 -19.84 -51.88
CA ASN A 571 -1.41 -19.04 -52.45
C ASN A 571 -2.79 -19.43 -51.88
N ALA A 572 -3.06 -20.74 -51.70
CA ALA A 572 -4.29 -21.24 -51.12
C ALA A 572 -4.45 -20.83 -49.65
N VAL A 573 -3.39 -20.96 -48.84
CA VAL A 573 -3.41 -20.55 -47.41
C VAL A 573 -3.60 -19.05 -47.26
N GLN A 574 -2.91 -18.24 -48.07
CA GLN A 574 -3.08 -16.79 -48.04
C GLN A 574 -4.46 -16.34 -48.54
N ALA A 575 -5.07 -17.08 -49.47
CA ALA A 575 -6.45 -16.82 -49.89
C ALA A 575 -7.44 -17.15 -48.78
N HIS A 576 -7.25 -18.27 -48.08
CA HIS A 576 -8.07 -18.68 -46.95
C HIS A 576 -8.02 -17.69 -45.77
N ILE A 577 -6.82 -17.28 -45.35
CA ILE A 577 -6.65 -16.28 -44.27
C ILE A 577 -7.38 -14.97 -44.63
N ARG A 578 -7.23 -14.50 -45.87
CA ARG A 578 -7.92 -13.27 -46.34
C ARG A 578 -9.44 -13.42 -46.34
N ASP A 579 -9.95 -14.59 -46.71
CA ASP A 579 -11.37 -14.87 -46.65
C ASP A 579 -11.87 -14.84 -45.20
N GLU A 580 -11.23 -15.57 -44.28
CA GLU A 580 -11.61 -15.57 -42.87
C GLU A 580 -11.58 -14.18 -42.23
N GLU A 581 -10.54 -13.39 -42.50
CA GLU A 581 -10.43 -12.04 -41.94
C GLU A 581 -11.48 -11.07 -42.49
N SER A 582 -11.87 -11.22 -43.75
CA SER A 582 -12.82 -10.34 -44.42
C SER A 582 -14.28 -10.74 -44.18
N THR A 583 -14.55 -12.04 -43.97
CA THR A 583 -15.90 -12.59 -43.78
C THR A 583 -16.11 -13.09 -42.35
N LEU A 584 -15.55 -14.25 -42.01
CA LEU A 584 -15.77 -14.98 -40.75
C LEU A 584 -15.52 -14.12 -39.52
N LEU A 585 -14.36 -13.47 -39.41
CA LEU A 585 -14.01 -12.66 -38.24
C LEU A 585 -14.90 -11.43 -38.10
N ASN A 586 -15.34 -10.84 -39.21
CA ASN A 586 -16.25 -9.70 -39.19
C ASN A 586 -17.67 -10.13 -38.78
N ASP A 587 -18.11 -11.29 -39.24
CA ASP A 587 -19.41 -11.85 -38.85
C ASP A 587 -19.42 -12.25 -37.37
N LEU A 588 -18.34 -12.88 -36.86
CA LEU A 588 -18.20 -13.18 -35.43
C LEU A 588 -18.23 -11.91 -34.57
N ARG A 589 -17.55 -10.84 -35.01
CA ARG A 589 -17.57 -9.53 -34.31
C ARG A 589 -18.94 -8.88 -34.30
N ARG A 590 -19.74 -9.06 -35.35
CA ARG A 590 -21.05 -8.41 -35.51
C ARG A 590 -22.20 -9.21 -34.89
N SER A 591 -22.15 -10.53 -34.99
CA SER A 591 -23.27 -11.42 -34.67
C SER A 591 -23.24 -11.96 -33.24
N LEU A 592 -22.09 -11.93 -32.56
CA LEU A 592 -21.93 -12.55 -31.25
C LEU A 592 -21.56 -11.55 -30.16
N SER A 593 -22.13 -11.77 -28.97
CA SER A 593 -21.73 -11.04 -27.78
C SER A 593 -20.28 -11.38 -27.40
N SER A 594 -19.66 -10.53 -26.58
CA SER A 594 -18.30 -10.78 -26.10
C SER A 594 -18.18 -12.08 -25.28
N SER A 595 -19.22 -12.45 -24.52
CA SER A 595 -19.24 -13.68 -23.74
C SER A 595 -19.31 -14.91 -24.63
N ASP A 596 -20.09 -14.85 -25.71
CA ASP A 596 -20.24 -15.98 -26.65
C ASP A 596 -18.95 -16.19 -27.45
N ARG A 597 -18.29 -15.10 -27.89
CA ARG A 597 -16.97 -15.19 -28.53
C ARG A 597 -15.90 -15.77 -27.62
N THR A 598 -15.98 -15.51 -26.32
CA THR A 598 -15.04 -16.07 -25.33
C THR A 598 -15.33 -17.56 -25.07
N ALA A 599 -16.60 -17.96 -25.03
CA ALA A 599 -16.99 -19.37 -24.92
C ALA A 599 -16.54 -20.17 -26.15
N LEU A 600 -16.73 -19.60 -27.35
CA LEU A 600 -16.23 -20.17 -28.60
C LEU A 600 -14.71 -20.22 -28.62
N GLY A 601 -14.00 -19.20 -28.16
CA GLY A 601 -12.53 -19.18 -28.18
C GLY A 601 -11.92 -20.25 -27.27
N ARG A 602 -12.57 -20.55 -26.13
CA ARG A 602 -12.20 -21.70 -25.28
C ARG A 602 -12.45 -23.03 -25.97
N ALA A 603 -13.60 -23.20 -26.62
CA ALA A 603 -13.92 -24.42 -27.36
C ALA A 603 -12.97 -24.64 -28.55
N PHE A 604 -12.67 -23.58 -29.30
CA PHE A 604 -11.72 -23.55 -30.41
C PHE A 604 -10.32 -23.93 -29.95
N THR A 605 -9.82 -23.30 -28.87
CA THR A 605 -8.50 -23.60 -28.31
C THR A 605 -8.39 -25.05 -27.83
N ALA A 606 -9.45 -25.57 -27.19
CA ALA A 606 -9.49 -26.96 -26.73
C ALA A 606 -9.47 -27.94 -27.91
N GLU A 607 -10.22 -27.66 -28.98
CA GLU A 607 -10.28 -28.52 -30.17
C GLU A 607 -8.96 -28.50 -30.96
N ARG A 608 -8.40 -27.31 -31.18
CA ARG A 608 -7.07 -27.11 -31.76
C ARG A 608 -6.01 -27.87 -30.97
N GLY A 609 -6.05 -27.80 -29.64
CA GLY A 609 -5.13 -28.50 -28.75
C GLY A 609 -5.19 -30.02 -28.88
N LYS A 610 -6.39 -30.60 -29.04
CA LYS A 610 -6.55 -32.05 -29.26
C LYS A 610 -5.90 -32.49 -30.58
N HIS A 611 -6.07 -31.71 -31.65
CA HIS A 611 -5.49 -32.04 -32.95
C HIS A 611 -3.97 -31.91 -32.96
N LEU A 612 -3.43 -30.84 -32.37
CA LEU A 612 -1.97 -30.69 -32.22
C LEU A 612 -1.35 -31.81 -31.36
N ALA A 613 -2.05 -32.29 -30.32
CA ALA A 613 -1.58 -33.41 -29.50
C ALA A 613 -1.65 -34.75 -30.25
N ALA A 614 -2.69 -34.98 -31.04
CA ALA A 614 -2.85 -36.21 -31.84
C ALA A 614 -1.75 -36.37 -32.90
N GLN A 615 -1.28 -35.27 -33.47
CA GLN A 615 -0.21 -35.27 -34.49
C GLN A 615 1.21 -35.40 -33.89
N ARG A 616 1.36 -35.34 -32.56
CA ARG A 616 2.64 -35.50 -31.83
C ARG A 616 2.86 -36.92 -31.27
N SER A 617 1.91 -37.83 -31.46
CA SER A 617 2.07 -39.25 -31.08
C SER A 617 2.73 -40.02 -32.24
N PRO A 618 3.75 -40.87 -31.97
CA PRO A 618 4.61 -41.48 -32.99
C PRO A 618 3.89 -42.41 -33.97
#